data_AF-A0A3M7CUZ5-F1
#
_entry.id   AF-A0A3M7CUZ5-F1
#
_cell.length_a   1.000
_cell.length_b   1.000
_cell.length_c   1.000
_cell.angle_alpha   90.00
_cell.angle_beta   90.00
_cell.angle_gamma   90.00
#
_symmetry.space_group_name_H-M   'P 1'
#
loop_
_entity.id
_entity.type
_entity.pdbx_description
1 polymer ?
#
loop_
_entity_poly.entity_id
_entity_poly.type
_entity_poly.pdbx_seq_one_letter_code
_entity_poly.pdbx_strand_id
1 'polypeptide(L)'
;MYAHKDSQRHWIKDKGPTVECNIGFIETYRDPHGIRGEWEGFAAMINKERTRAFGELVRSAPAQIPKLPWPAAFEKDKFLAPDFTSLEVLTFAGSGIPAGINIPNYDDIRQNEGFKNVSLGNVLSAAAPKEPIPFIRPEDQDVYDACKDPAFEVQVGLHELLGHGCGKLLQETEPGKFNFDVENPPLNPVTGQKVSSWYKPGETWGSVFGGMGPSYEECRAESVAMSLCPDYSILKIFGFGDGSEDINGKAGDVLYICYLSMARAGIAALQFWDPNSRKWGQAHMQARFAIMQVFLRAGADFCTLTHSNPNDLSDLRITLDRTKIPTHGKPAVDAFLQKLHVFKATADLAAAKQFYEDYTHVDEWFAQKVRPEVIRQAKPRKVFVQANTFVKEDGEGVELREYEASPEGMIQSFVEREYI
;
A
#
# COMPACT_ATOMS: atom_id res chain seq x y z
N MET A 1 -24.72 9.61 4.29
CA MET A 1 -23.88 8.40 4.35
C MET A 1 -24.62 7.12 3.97
N TYR A 2 -25.82 6.82 4.49
CA TYR A 2 -26.55 5.60 4.10
C TYR A 2 -26.77 5.44 2.59
N ALA A 3 -27.22 6.50 1.90
CA ALA A 3 -27.39 6.47 0.44
C ALA A 3 -26.08 6.20 -0.33
N HIS A 4 -24.95 6.79 0.12
CA HIS A 4 -23.64 6.51 -0.46
C HIS A 4 -23.22 5.06 -0.19
N LYS A 5 -23.44 4.55 1.02
CA LYS A 5 -23.18 3.15 1.35
C LYS A 5 -23.98 2.20 0.45
N ASP A 6 -25.26 2.49 0.19
CA ASP A 6 -26.09 1.73 -0.74
C ASP A 6 -25.59 1.83 -2.18
N SER A 7 -25.16 3.01 -2.65
CA SER A 7 -24.57 3.13 -3.98
C SER A 7 -23.29 2.30 -4.12
N GLN A 8 -22.45 2.23 -3.07
CA GLN A 8 -21.26 1.38 -3.06
C GLN A 8 -21.61 -0.13 -3.14
N ARG A 9 -22.75 -0.58 -2.58
CA ARG A 9 -23.23 -1.97 -2.74
C ARG A 9 -23.62 -2.30 -4.17
N HIS A 10 -24.15 -1.33 -4.91
CA HIS A 10 -24.42 -1.50 -6.34
C HIS A 10 -23.10 -1.51 -7.13
N TRP A 11 -22.19 -0.60 -6.81
CA TRP A 11 -20.91 -0.45 -7.48
C TRP A 11 -20.04 -1.72 -7.40
N ILE A 12 -19.92 -2.37 -6.24
CA ILE A 12 -19.14 -3.62 -6.12
C ILE A 12 -19.72 -4.80 -6.93
N LYS A 13 -20.98 -4.70 -7.37
CA LYS A 13 -21.65 -5.73 -8.18
C LYS A 13 -21.49 -5.49 -9.69
N ASP A 14 -21.14 -4.27 -10.08
CA ASP A 14 -20.81 -3.92 -11.47
C ASP A 14 -19.38 -4.38 -11.80
N LYS A 15 -19.23 -5.59 -12.34
CA LYS A 15 -17.92 -6.23 -12.56
C LYS A 15 -17.42 -6.01 -13.99
N GLY A 16 -16.17 -5.58 -14.11
CA GLY A 16 -15.49 -5.35 -15.39
C GLY A 16 -16.17 -4.34 -16.32
N PRO A 17 -16.66 -3.17 -15.85
CA PRO A 17 -17.24 -2.16 -16.72
C PRO A 17 -16.20 -1.62 -17.70
N THR A 18 -16.58 -1.12 -18.87
CA THR A 18 -15.59 -0.54 -19.80
C THR A 18 -14.98 0.76 -19.25
N VAL A 19 -15.78 1.52 -18.50
CA VAL A 19 -15.37 2.71 -17.76
C VAL A 19 -15.65 2.46 -16.28
N GLU A 20 -14.60 2.49 -15.47
CA GLU A 20 -14.68 2.40 -14.02
C GLU A 20 -14.72 3.80 -13.41
N CYS A 21 -15.50 3.99 -12.35
CA CYS A 21 -15.58 5.25 -11.64
C CYS A 21 -15.99 5.07 -10.18
N ASN A 22 -15.59 6.00 -9.32
CA ASN A 22 -16.12 6.15 -7.97
C ASN A 22 -16.09 7.63 -7.57
N ILE A 23 -16.90 8.01 -6.59
CA ILE A 23 -17.04 9.41 -6.15
C ILE A 23 -17.62 9.48 -4.74
N GLY A 24 -17.08 10.36 -3.90
CA GLY A 24 -17.61 10.62 -2.57
C GLY A 24 -16.59 11.23 -1.62
N PHE A 25 -16.88 11.12 -0.31
CA PHE A 25 -15.92 11.40 0.75
C PHE A 25 -15.32 10.07 1.19
N ILE A 26 -14.13 9.74 0.66
CA ILE A 26 -13.62 8.36 0.65
C ILE A 26 -12.50 8.17 1.67
N GLU A 27 -11.40 8.90 1.51
CA GLU A 27 -10.16 8.64 2.26
C GLU A 27 -9.99 9.55 3.48
N THR A 28 -9.63 9.01 4.63
CA THR A 28 -9.56 9.76 5.90
C THR A 28 -8.17 10.28 6.27
N TYR A 29 -7.19 10.18 5.36
CA TYR A 29 -5.77 10.47 5.63
C TYR A 29 -5.50 11.90 6.12
N ARG A 30 -6.30 12.88 5.69
CA ARG A 30 -6.07 14.31 5.98
C ARG A 30 -6.81 14.82 7.22
N ASP A 31 -7.72 14.03 7.78
CA ASP A 31 -8.31 14.34 9.08
C ASP A 31 -7.33 13.93 10.19
N PRO A 32 -6.88 14.85 11.06
CA PRO A 32 -6.05 14.48 12.20
C PRO A 32 -6.69 13.45 13.15
N HIS A 33 -8.02 13.33 13.16
CA HIS A 33 -8.74 12.30 13.91
C HIS A 33 -8.91 10.99 13.13
N GLY A 34 -8.66 10.98 11.82
CA GLY A 34 -8.75 9.80 10.96
C GLY A 34 -10.18 9.33 10.63
N ILE A 35 -11.22 10.15 10.87
CA ILE A 35 -12.63 9.72 10.75
C ILE A 35 -13.45 10.49 9.71
N ARG A 36 -12.94 11.60 9.17
CA ARG A 36 -13.61 12.40 8.13
C ARG A 36 -12.93 12.16 6.78
N GLY A 37 -13.70 11.73 5.78
CA GLY A 37 -13.21 11.50 4.42
C GLY A 37 -12.97 12.82 3.67
N GLU A 38 -11.91 12.88 2.87
CA GLU A 38 -11.67 13.90 1.84
C GLU A 38 -12.54 13.60 0.61
N TRP A 39 -13.02 14.65 -0.07
CA TRP A 39 -13.75 14.50 -1.33
C TRP A 39 -12.79 14.05 -2.44
N GLU A 40 -13.18 13.02 -3.16
CA GLU A 40 -12.52 12.58 -4.37
C GLU A 40 -13.49 11.95 -5.37
N GLY A 41 -13.06 11.88 -6.63
CA GLY A 41 -13.75 11.13 -7.65
C GLY A 41 -12.88 10.90 -8.87
N PHE A 42 -13.09 9.78 -9.56
CA PHE A 42 -12.31 9.43 -10.73
C PHE A 42 -13.14 8.76 -11.81
N ALA A 43 -12.66 8.84 -13.04
CA ALA A 43 -13.10 8.04 -14.16
C ALA A 43 -11.89 7.46 -14.88
N ALA A 44 -11.97 6.18 -15.25
CA ALA A 44 -10.84 5.46 -15.84
C ALA A 44 -11.31 4.35 -16.78
N MET A 45 -10.47 4.00 -17.74
CA MET A 45 -10.73 2.90 -18.68
C MET A 45 -10.01 1.64 -18.22
N ILE A 46 -10.66 0.48 -18.33
CA ILE A 46 -10.00 -0.79 -18.00
C ILE A 46 -8.95 -1.14 -19.06
N ASN A 47 -7.71 -1.35 -18.63
CA ASN A 47 -6.67 -1.99 -19.41
C ASN A 47 -6.85 -3.52 -19.36
N LYS A 48 -7.48 -4.09 -20.39
CA LYS A 48 -7.80 -5.53 -20.44
C LYS A 48 -6.57 -6.45 -20.39
N GLU A 49 -5.45 -6.01 -20.97
CA GLU A 49 -4.22 -6.80 -21.02
C GLU A 49 -3.59 -6.93 -19.63
N ARG A 50 -3.40 -5.81 -18.93
CA ARG A 50 -2.85 -5.79 -17.56
C ARG A 50 -3.81 -6.40 -16.55
N THR A 51 -5.12 -6.18 -16.73
CA THR A 51 -6.17 -6.79 -15.90
C THR A 51 -6.11 -8.32 -15.91
N ARG A 52 -5.58 -8.96 -16.95
CA ARG A 52 -5.42 -10.43 -17.00
C ARG A 52 -4.55 -10.94 -15.85
N ALA A 53 -3.40 -10.30 -15.57
CA ALA A 53 -2.50 -10.71 -14.49
C ALA A 53 -3.16 -10.55 -13.12
N PHE A 54 -3.87 -9.44 -12.89
CA PHE A 54 -4.65 -9.24 -11.66
C PHE A 54 -5.80 -10.25 -11.52
N GLY A 55 -6.47 -10.60 -12.61
CA GLY A 55 -7.47 -11.65 -12.62
C GLY A 55 -6.91 -13.04 -12.28
N GLU A 56 -5.68 -13.35 -12.72
CA GLU A 56 -4.95 -14.55 -12.30
C GLU A 56 -4.57 -14.49 -10.82
N LEU A 57 -4.13 -13.34 -10.33
CA LEU A 57 -3.82 -13.15 -8.92
C LEU A 57 -5.06 -13.37 -8.03
N VAL A 58 -6.22 -12.82 -8.41
CA VAL A 58 -7.50 -13.05 -7.72
C VAL A 58 -7.86 -14.54 -7.69
N ARG A 59 -7.69 -15.25 -8.81
CA ARG A 59 -7.93 -16.71 -8.86
C ARG A 59 -6.95 -17.49 -7.99
N SER A 60 -5.72 -17.00 -7.84
CA SER A 60 -4.71 -17.62 -6.99
C SER A 60 -4.91 -17.36 -5.49
N ALA A 61 -5.66 -16.30 -5.12
CA ALA A 61 -5.77 -15.81 -3.75
C ALA A 61 -6.12 -16.90 -2.71
N PRO A 62 -7.07 -17.84 -2.95
CA PRO A 62 -7.35 -18.91 -2.00
C PRO A 62 -6.14 -19.80 -1.66
N ALA A 63 -5.18 -19.93 -2.57
CA ALA A 63 -3.93 -20.67 -2.35
C ALA A 63 -2.81 -19.81 -1.74
N GLN A 64 -2.88 -18.48 -1.88
CA GLN A 64 -1.89 -17.55 -1.32
C GLN A 64 -2.23 -17.13 0.11
N ILE A 65 -3.51 -16.95 0.45
CA ILE A 65 -3.96 -16.52 1.78
C ILE A 65 -3.43 -17.41 2.91
N PRO A 66 -3.44 -18.76 2.80
CA PRO A 66 -2.89 -19.61 3.85
C PRO A 66 -1.37 -19.47 4.09
N LYS A 67 -0.65 -18.77 3.21
CA LYS A 67 0.79 -18.48 3.36
C LYS A 67 1.06 -17.25 4.22
N LEU A 68 0.02 -16.45 4.51
CA LEU A 68 0.12 -15.29 5.40
C LEU A 68 0.38 -15.75 6.84
N PRO A 69 1.14 -14.98 7.63
CA PRO A 69 1.69 -15.45 8.89
C PRO A 69 0.69 -15.38 10.05
N TRP A 70 -0.62 -15.55 9.81
CA TRP A 70 -1.63 -15.62 10.86
C TRP A 70 -2.50 -16.87 10.73
N PRO A 71 -3.03 -17.42 11.85
CA PRO A 71 -3.91 -18.57 11.81
C PRO A 71 -5.21 -18.27 11.06
N ALA A 72 -5.85 -19.32 10.52
CA ALA A 72 -7.13 -19.23 9.81
C ALA A 72 -8.24 -18.54 10.63
N ALA A 73 -8.22 -18.65 11.96
CA ALA A 73 -9.19 -17.97 12.83
C ALA A 73 -9.08 -16.43 12.81
N PHE A 74 -7.97 -15.88 12.33
CA PHE A 74 -7.73 -14.45 12.12
C PHE A 74 -7.94 -14.03 10.65
N GLU A 75 -8.43 -14.94 9.81
CA GLU A 75 -8.79 -14.69 8.42
C GLU A 75 -10.30 -14.74 8.23
N LYS A 76 -10.82 -14.10 7.18
CA LYS A 76 -12.25 -14.14 6.83
C LYS A 76 -12.66 -15.59 6.55
N ASP A 77 -13.84 -15.99 7.04
CA ASP A 77 -14.35 -17.36 6.89
C ASP A 77 -14.51 -17.77 5.42
N LYS A 78 -14.81 -16.78 4.57
CA LYS A 78 -14.86 -16.94 3.11
C LYS A 78 -14.15 -15.77 2.45
N PHE A 79 -13.15 -16.07 1.63
CA PHE A 79 -12.58 -15.07 0.74
C PHE A 79 -13.61 -14.70 -0.33
N LEU A 80 -14.05 -13.44 -0.32
CA LEU A 80 -14.92 -12.89 -1.34
C LEU A 80 -14.04 -12.36 -2.46
N ALA A 81 -13.87 -13.16 -3.52
CA ALA A 81 -13.06 -12.78 -4.68
C ALA A 81 -13.53 -11.43 -5.24
N PRO A 82 -12.71 -10.36 -5.10
CA PRO A 82 -13.08 -9.04 -5.58
C PRO A 82 -12.90 -8.96 -7.10
N ASP A 83 -13.42 -7.88 -7.68
CA ASP A 83 -12.96 -7.47 -9.01
C ASP A 83 -11.60 -6.77 -8.86
N PHE A 84 -10.62 -7.13 -9.69
CA PHE A 84 -9.31 -6.48 -9.70
C PHE A 84 -8.93 -6.08 -11.12
N THR A 85 -8.97 -4.78 -11.37
CA THR A 85 -8.77 -4.18 -12.68
C THR A 85 -7.52 -3.29 -12.70
N SER A 86 -6.79 -3.33 -13.80
CA SER A 86 -5.80 -2.30 -14.11
C SER A 86 -6.48 -1.20 -14.90
N LEU A 87 -6.33 0.03 -14.47
CA LEU A 87 -7.03 1.20 -14.98
C LEU A 87 -6.07 2.19 -15.63
N GLU A 88 -6.49 2.75 -16.76
CA GLU A 88 -5.91 3.95 -17.36
C GLU A 88 -6.76 5.13 -16.91
N VAL A 89 -6.24 5.91 -15.95
CA VAL A 89 -6.96 7.06 -15.37
C VAL A 89 -7.14 8.14 -16.44
N LEU A 90 -8.39 8.54 -16.69
CA LEU A 90 -8.71 9.69 -17.52
C LEU A 90 -8.66 10.97 -16.70
N THR A 91 -9.36 10.95 -15.56
CA THR A 91 -9.39 12.06 -14.61
C THR A 91 -9.48 11.54 -13.18
N PHE A 92 -8.81 12.24 -12.27
CA PHE A 92 -8.89 12.06 -10.83
C PHE A 92 -8.96 13.43 -10.18
N ALA A 93 -10.13 13.75 -9.61
CA ALA A 93 -10.36 14.94 -8.82
C ALA A 93 -10.07 14.62 -7.36
N GLY A 94 -9.05 15.27 -6.79
CA GLY A 94 -8.60 15.05 -5.42
C GLY A 94 -7.30 15.78 -5.13
N SER A 95 -6.71 15.51 -3.96
CA SER A 95 -5.45 16.14 -3.53
C SER A 95 -4.18 15.48 -4.11
N GLY A 96 -4.32 14.29 -4.67
CA GLY A 96 -3.26 13.54 -5.34
C GLY A 96 -3.82 12.31 -6.05
N ILE A 97 -3.07 11.75 -7.00
CA ILE A 97 -3.47 10.53 -7.72
C ILE A 97 -2.72 9.35 -7.09
N PRO A 98 -3.42 8.35 -6.52
CA PRO A 98 -2.77 7.19 -5.90
C PRO A 98 -2.25 6.21 -6.97
N ALA A 99 -1.44 5.23 -6.54
CA ALA A 99 -0.95 4.17 -7.41
C ALA A 99 -1.96 3.02 -7.58
N GLY A 100 -2.77 2.78 -6.57
CA GLY A 100 -3.82 1.77 -6.50
C GLY A 100 -4.83 2.14 -5.42
N ILE A 101 -5.98 1.46 -5.39
CA ILE A 101 -7.07 1.71 -4.43
C ILE A 101 -7.79 0.40 -4.08
N ASN A 102 -8.19 0.25 -2.82
CA ASN A 102 -9.12 -0.77 -2.33
C ASN A 102 -10.38 -0.13 -1.73
N ILE A 103 -11.52 -0.22 -2.40
CA ILE A 103 -12.76 0.45 -2.00
C ILE A 103 -13.98 -0.48 -2.13
N PRO A 104 -15.09 -0.21 -1.42
CA PRO A 104 -15.34 0.97 -0.55
C PRO A 104 -14.73 0.84 0.85
N ASN A 105 -14.45 1.97 1.50
CA ASN A 105 -13.98 2.05 2.89
C ASN A 105 -15.09 1.78 3.94
N TYR A 106 -16.00 0.85 3.65
CA TYR A 106 -17.04 0.37 4.56
C TYR A 106 -16.73 -1.07 4.98
N ASP A 107 -16.26 -1.24 6.22
CA ASP A 107 -15.81 -2.55 6.74
C ASP A 107 -16.87 -3.64 6.61
N ASP A 108 -18.14 -3.33 6.89
CA ASP A 108 -19.22 -4.32 6.80
C ASP A 108 -19.50 -4.76 5.36
N ILE A 109 -19.34 -3.87 4.38
CA ILE A 109 -19.43 -4.23 2.95
C ILE A 109 -18.22 -5.09 2.56
N ARG A 110 -17.00 -4.70 2.93
CA ARG A 110 -15.76 -5.45 2.61
C ARG A 110 -15.70 -6.83 3.25
N GLN A 111 -16.31 -6.99 4.42
CA GLN A 111 -16.38 -8.27 5.13
C GLN A 111 -17.48 -9.18 4.58
N ASN A 112 -18.68 -8.64 4.30
CA ASN A 112 -19.86 -9.47 4.07
C ASN A 112 -20.35 -9.51 2.62
N GLU A 113 -20.03 -8.50 1.81
CA GLU A 113 -20.60 -8.34 0.47
C GLU A 113 -19.52 -8.38 -0.64
N GLY A 114 -18.41 -7.66 -0.47
CA GLY A 114 -17.32 -7.60 -1.42
C GLY A 114 -16.63 -6.23 -1.47
N PHE A 115 -15.67 -6.09 -2.38
CA PHE A 115 -14.92 -4.87 -2.64
C PHE A 115 -14.32 -4.92 -4.05
N LYS A 116 -13.73 -3.82 -4.53
CA LYS A 116 -12.90 -3.82 -5.74
C LYS A 116 -11.49 -3.34 -5.43
N ASN A 117 -10.55 -3.86 -6.21
CA ASN A 117 -9.17 -3.41 -6.26
C ASN A 117 -8.90 -2.77 -7.62
N VAL A 118 -8.18 -1.65 -7.62
CA VAL A 118 -7.77 -1.00 -8.86
C VAL A 118 -6.29 -0.66 -8.82
N SER A 119 -5.58 -0.90 -9.92
CA SER A 119 -4.19 -0.50 -10.12
C SER A 119 -4.12 0.55 -11.22
N LEU A 120 -3.60 1.74 -10.94
CA LEU A 120 -3.63 2.87 -11.88
C LEU A 120 -2.40 2.82 -12.80
N GLY A 121 -2.52 2.06 -13.90
CA GLY A 121 -1.44 1.65 -14.78
C GLY A 121 -0.64 2.80 -15.41
N ASN A 122 -1.30 3.85 -15.89
CA ASN A 122 -0.64 5.06 -16.41
C ASN A 122 -0.01 5.93 -15.33
N VAL A 123 -0.52 5.90 -14.09
CA VAL A 123 0.10 6.59 -12.96
C VAL A 123 1.41 5.89 -12.57
N LEU A 124 1.39 4.56 -12.56
CA LEU A 124 2.57 3.71 -12.30
C LEU A 124 3.65 3.86 -13.38
N SER A 125 3.25 3.90 -14.66
CA SER A 125 4.19 3.97 -15.78
C SER A 125 4.69 5.39 -16.11
N ALA A 126 4.18 6.42 -15.43
CA ALA A 126 4.60 7.80 -15.66
C ALA A 126 6.10 7.99 -15.37
N ALA A 127 6.89 8.10 -16.43
CA ALA A 127 8.35 8.19 -16.34
C ALA A 127 8.81 9.57 -15.83
N ALA A 128 9.91 9.57 -15.07
CA ALA A 128 10.67 10.78 -14.77
C ALA A 128 11.89 10.86 -15.71
N PRO A 129 12.57 12.01 -15.80
CA PRO A 129 13.92 12.07 -16.36
C PRO A 129 14.83 11.00 -15.73
N LYS A 130 15.71 10.39 -16.53
CA LYS A 130 16.69 9.41 -16.04
C LYS A 130 17.71 10.12 -15.15
N GLU A 131 17.46 10.10 -13.85
CA GLU A 131 18.37 10.60 -12.84
C GLU A 131 18.62 9.51 -11.79
N PRO A 132 19.86 9.37 -11.28
CA PRO A 132 20.16 8.43 -10.22
C PRO A 132 19.21 8.59 -9.04
N ILE A 133 18.76 7.46 -8.49
CA ILE A 133 17.84 7.45 -7.36
C ILE A 133 18.65 7.55 -6.06
N PRO A 134 18.40 8.57 -5.21
CA PRO A 134 19.11 8.73 -3.95
C PRO A 134 19.12 7.45 -3.11
N PHE A 135 20.25 7.23 -2.43
CA PHE A 135 20.52 6.12 -1.50
C PHE A 135 20.67 4.73 -2.11
N ILE A 136 20.52 4.58 -3.43
CA ILE A 136 20.79 3.33 -4.15
C ILE A 136 22.27 3.25 -4.51
N ARG A 137 22.89 2.07 -4.32
CA ARG A 137 24.29 1.87 -4.66
C ARG A 137 24.49 1.92 -6.17
N PRO A 138 25.63 2.45 -6.68
CA PRO A 138 25.89 2.48 -8.11
C PRO A 138 25.77 1.13 -8.79
N GLU A 139 26.22 0.05 -8.15
CA GLU A 139 26.14 -1.32 -8.67
C GLU A 139 24.70 -1.87 -8.80
N ASP A 140 23.74 -1.31 -8.06
CA ASP A 140 22.34 -1.73 -8.11
C ASP A 140 21.51 -0.87 -9.08
N GLN A 141 22.05 0.24 -9.59
CA GLN A 141 21.28 1.27 -10.32
C GLN A 141 20.67 0.73 -11.62
N ASP A 142 21.42 -0.06 -12.39
CA ASP A 142 20.92 -0.62 -13.67
C ASP A 142 19.76 -1.60 -13.43
N VAL A 143 19.88 -2.46 -12.42
CA VAL A 143 18.82 -3.41 -12.04
C VAL A 143 17.63 -2.65 -11.45
N TYR A 144 17.88 -1.63 -10.63
CA TYR A 144 16.83 -0.77 -10.07
C TYR A 144 16.03 -0.09 -11.17
N ASP A 145 16.69 0.54 -12.14
CA ASP A 145 16.01 1.24 -13.23
C ASP A 145 15.20 0.30 -14.13
N ALA A 146 15.71 -0.93 -14.35
CA ALA A 146 15.02 -1.93 -15.14
C ALA A 146 13.80 -2.55 -14.42
N CYS A 147 13.87 -2.70 -13.09
CA CYS A 147 12.91 -3.48 -12.33
C CYS A 147 12.02 -2.67 -11.36
N LYS A 148 12.26 -1.38 -11.14
CA LYS A 148 11.47 -0.57 -10.18
C LYS A 148 9.97 -0.54 -10.50
N ASP A 149 9.59 -0.42 -11.78
CA ASP A 149 8.19 -0.34 -12.18
C ASP A 149 7.53 -1.73 -12.13
N PRO A 150 8.15 -2.81 -12.66
CA PRO A 150 7.72 -4.19 -12.41
C PRO A 150 7.55 -4.55 -10.93
N ALA A 151 8.54 -4.22 -10.10
CA ALA A 151 8.52 -4.48 -8.66
C ALA A 151 7.37 -3.74 -7.99
N PHE A 152 7.16 -2.47 -8.35
CA PHE A 152 6.08 -1.67 -7.80
C PHE A 152 4.70 -2.17 -8.24
N GLU A 153 4.54 -2.68 -9.46
CA GLU A 153 3.29 -3.31 -9.93
C GLU A 153 2.94 -4.59 -9.12
N VAL A 154 3.94 -5.45 -8.87
CA VAL A 154 3.77 -6.62 -7.98
C VAL A 154 3.38 -6.17 -6.57
N GLN A 155 4.09 -5.18 -6.04
CA GLN A 155 3.84 -4.65 -4.70
C GLN A 155 2.41 -4.10 -4.57
N VAL A 156 1.95 -3.25 -5.50
CA VAL A 156 0.59 -2.72 -5.52
C VAL A 156 -0.43 -3.85 -5.64
N GLY A 157 -0.21 -4.83 -6.53
CA GLY A 157 -1.10 -5.99 -6.66
C GLY A 157 -1.30 -6.75 -5.36
N LEU A 158 -0.21 -7.04 -4.65
CA LEU A 158 -0.26 -7.74 -3.37
C LEU A 158 -0.82 -6.87 -2.25
N HIS A 159 -0.40 -5.61 -2.18
CA HIS A 159 -0.85 -4.62 -1.19
C HIS A 159 -2.36 -4.45 -1.22
N GLU A 160 -2.93 -4.24 -2.41
CA GLU A 160 -4.35 -3.97 -2.56
C GLU A 160 -5.20 -5.24 -2.33
N LEU A 161 -4.87 -6.35 -3.01
CA LEU A 161 -5.71 -7.55 -2.99
C LEU A 161 -5.53 -8.37 -1.71
N LEU A 162 -4.28 -8.67 -1.35
CA LEU A 162 -3.96 -9.59 -0.27
C LEU A 162 -3.55 -8.85 1.02
N GLY A 163 -3.10 -7.61 0.91
CA GLY A 163 -2.93 -6.70 2.04
C GLY A 163 -4.29 -6.27 2.56
N HIS A 164 -4.85 -5.22 1.99
CA HIS A 164 -6.14 -4.66 2.40
C HIS A 164 -7.30 -5.66 2.33
N GLY A 165 -7.34 -6.51 1.30
CA GLY A 165 -8.45 -7.45 1.10
C GLY A 165 -8.54 -8.62 2.09
N CYS A 166 -7.47 -8.95 2.81
CA CYS A 166 -7.40 -10.08 3.74
C CYS A 166 -7.39 -9.67 5.20
N GLY A 167 -7.68 -10.64 6.07
CA GLY A 167 -7.72 -10.49 7.51
C GLY A 167 -9.14 -10.26 8.05
N LYS A 168 -9.39 -10.82 9.24
CA LYS A 168 -10.65 -10.68 9.98
C LYS A 168 -10.51 -9.72 11.15
N LEU A 169 -11.55 -8.94 11.41
CA LEU A 169 -11.73 -8.25 12.69
C LEU A 169 -12.62 -9.13 13.57
N LEU A 170 -12.22 -9.39 14.81
CA LEU A 170 -13.04 -10.10 15.79
C LEU A 170 -14.01 -9.11 16.42
N GLN A 171 -15.31 -9.35 16.28
CA GLN A 171 -16.33 -8.37 16.63
C GLN A 171 -17.50 -9.02 17.37
N GLU A 172 -18.01 -8.28 18.35
CA GLU A 172 -19.38 -8.41 18.85
C GLU A 172 -20.28 -7.56 17.94
N THR A 173 -20.88 -8.23 16.97
CA THR A 173 -21.67 -7.59 15.90
C THR A 173 -22.95 -6.94 16.42
N GLU A 174 -23.57 -7.56 17.41
CA GLU A 174 -24.75 -7.10 18.16
C GLU A 174 -24.56 -7.57 19.62
N PRO A 175 -25.22 -6.96 20.62
CA PRO A 175 -25.09 -7.40 22.01
C PRO A 175 -25.26 -8.92 22.17
N GLY A 176 -24.19 -9.61 22.60
CA GLY A 176 -24.16 -11.07 22.78
C GLY A 176 -23.99 -11.91 21.51
N LYS A 177 -23.77 -11.30 20.33
CA LYS A 177 -23.59 -12.00 19.04
C LYS A 177 -22.21 -11.71 18.44
N PHE A 178 -21.41 -12.74 18.33
CA PHE A 178 -20.00 -12.64 17.91
C PHE A 178 -19.80 -13.22 16.51
N ASN A 179 -18.86 -12.67 15.75
CA ASN A 179 -18.43 -13.23 14.47
C ASN A 179 -17.30 -14.29 14.63
N PHE A 180 -17.05 -14.73 15.86
CA PHE A 180 -16.09 -15.77 16.24
C PHE A 180 -16.64 -16.59 17.43
N ASP A 181 -16.05 -17.75 17.70
CA ASP A 181 -16.43 -18.57 18.87
C ASP A 181 -15.94 -17.91 20.17
N VAL A 182 -16.84 -17.26 20.90
CA VAL A 182 -16.52 -16.58 22.17
C VAL A 182 -16.39 -17.54 23.35
N GLU A 183 -16.99 -18.72 23.27
CA GLU A 183 -16.88 -19.77 24.31
C GLU A 183 -15.54 -20.49 24.21
N ASN A 184 -15.03 -20.64 22.99
CA ASN A 184 -13.68 -21.12 22.70
C ASN A 184 -12.90 -20.11 21.83
N PRO A 185 -12.49 -18.96 22.40
CA PRO A 185 -11.79 -17.93 21.64
C PRO A 185 -10.52 -18.47 20.98
N PRO A 186 -10.16 -17.98 19.78
CA PRO A 186 -8.94 -18.39 19.11
C PRO A 186 -7.72 -18.07 19.97
N LEU A 187 -6.67 -18.88 19.84
CA LEU A 187 -5.39 -18.60 20.46
C LEU A 187 -4.71 -17.45 19.71
N ASN A 188 -4.33 -16.41 20.46
CA ASN A 188 -3.51 -15.33 19.98
C ASN A 188 -2.08 -15.86 19.71
N PRO A 189 -1.60 -15.86 18.45
CA PRO A 189 -0.30 -16.44 18.12
C PRO A 189 0.88 -15.61 18.65
N VAL A 190 0.66 -14.36 19.07
CA VAL A 190 1.69 -13.49 19.66
C VAL A 190 1.90 -13.80 21.14
N THR A 191 0.83 -14.08 21.88
CA THR A 191 0.89 -14.30 23.34
C THR A 191 0.73 -15.76 23.77
N GLY A 192 0.23 -16.63 22.89
CA GLY A 192 -0.15 -18.01 23.19
C GLY A 192 -1.41 -18.14 24.05
N GLN A 193 -2.09 -17.03 24.37
CA GLN A 193 -3.30 -17.01 25.21
C GLN A 193 -4.56 -16.94 24.37
N LYS A 194 -5.71 -17.32 24.93
CA LYS A 194 -7.02 -17.09 24.30
C LYS A 194 -7.26 -15.58 24.11
N VAL A 195 -7.82 -15.20 22.98
CA VAL A 195 -8.23 -13.80 22.73
C VAL A 195 -9.22 -13.35 23.80
N SER A 196 -9.00 -12.14 24.34
CA SER A 196 -9.81 -11.51 25.38
C SER A 196 -10.31 -10.11 25.02
N SER A 197 -9.99 -9.62 23.81
CA SER A 197 -10.43 -8.32 23.29
C SER A 197 -10.94 -8.42 21.85
N TRP A 198 -11.90 -7.57 21.51
CA TRP A 198 -12.62 -7.52 20.24
C TRP A 198 -13.33 -6.17 20.11
N TYR A 199 -13.75 -5.82 18.89
CA TYR A 199 -14.56 -4.62 18.63
C TYR A 199 -15.97 -4.78 19.18
N LYS A 200 -16.45 -3.78 19.92
CA LYS A 200 -17.80 -3.71 20.49
C LYS A 200 -18.84 -3.26 19.45
N PRO A 201 -20.14 -3.42 19.72
CA PRO A 201 -21.19 -2.92 18.82
C PRO A 201 -21.01 -1.43 18.52
N GLY A 202 -20.87 -1.09 17.24
CA GLY A 202 -20.68 0.28 16.76
C GLY A 202 -19.22 0.74 16.67
N GLU A 203 -18.26 -0.02 17.22
CA GLU A 203 -16.84 0.26 17.02
C GLU A 203 -16.37 -0.21 15.64
N THR A 204 -15.50 0.58 15.03
CA THR A 204 -14.82 0.27 13.78
C THR A 204 -13.31 0.29 13.98
N TRP A 205 -12.56 -0.20 13.00
CA TRP A 205 -11.11 -0.02 12.95
C TRP A 205 -10.72 1.45 13.19
N GLY A 206 -11.36 2.36 12.45
CA GLY A 206 -11.10 3.79 12.53
C GLY A 206 -11.45 4.40 13.89
N SER A 207 -12.53 3.98 14.55
CA SER A 207 -12.90 4.52 15.86
C SER A 207 -11.95 4.07 16.97
N VAL A 208 -11.44 2.84 16.91
CA VAL A 208 -10.53 2.29 17.92
C VAL A 208 -9.11 2.80 17.72
N PHE A 209 -8.58 2.77 16.49
CA PHE A 209 -7.18 3.13 16.22
C PHE A 209 -6.98 4.62 15.95
N GLY A 210 -8.05 5.37 15.66
CA GLY A 210 -8.01 6.82 15.47
C GLY A 210 -6.94 7.27 14.48
N GLY A 211 -6.20 8.32 14.84
CA GLY A 211 -5.15 8.88 13.99
C GLY A 211 -3.97 7.94 13.68
N MET A 212 -3.79 6.83 14.41
CA MET A 212 -2.79 5.80 14.08
C MET A 212 -3.27 4.84 12.99
N GLY A 213 -4.59 4.68 12.86
CA GLY A 213 -5.24 3.72 11.98
C GLY A 213 -4.74 3.74 10.53
N PRO A 214 -4.69 4.90 9.85
CA PRO A 214 -4.26 4.95 8.45
C PRO A 214 -2.84 4.39 8.24
N SER A 215 -1.83 4.93 8.93
CA SER A 215 -0.45 4.47 8.78
C SER A 215 -0.24 3.01 9.19
N TYR A 216 -0.93 2.57 10.24
CA TYR A 216 -0.83 1.19 10.70
C TYR A 216 -1.37 0.22 9.66
N GLU A 217 -2.52 0.54 9.03
CA GLU A 217 -3.10 -0.30 7.99
C GLU A 217 -2.24 -0.34 6.73
N GLU A 218 -1.67 0.81 6.32
CA GLU A 218 -0.69 0.83 5.21
C GLU A 218 0.52 -0.04 5.51
N CYS A 219 1.02 -0.01 6.75
CA CYS A 219 2.15 -0.83 7.15
C CYS A 219 1.83 -2.31 7.09
N ARG A 220 0.61 -2.71 7.47
CA ARG A 220 0.15 -4.08 7.35
C ARG A 220 0.06 -4.51 5.88
N ALA A 221 -0.55 -3.70 5.02
CA ALA A 221 -0.72 -4.02 3.60
C ALA A 221 0.62 -4.08 2.84
N GLU A 222 1.52 -3.12 3.07
CA GLU A 222 2.89 -3.13 2.54
C GLU A 222 3.69 -4.36 3.06
N SER A 223 3.50 -4.75 4.33
CA SER A 223 4.14 -5.93 4.90
C SER A 223 3.61 -7.24 4.29
N VAL A 224 2.33 -7.31 3.90
CA VAL A 224 1.80 -8.45 3.13
C VAL A 224 2.49 -8.54 1.77
N ALA A 225 2.64 -7.42 1.07
CA ALA A 225 3.38 -7.42 -0.19
C ALA A 225 4.82 -7.93 -0.01
N MET A 226 5.52 -7.49 1.03
CA MET A 226 6.86 -8.00 1.35
C MET A 226 6.87 -9.47 1.78
N SER A 227 5.84 -9.96 2.47
CA SER A 227 5.72 -11.36 2.90
C SER A 227 5.50 -12.31 1.72
N LEU A 228 4.72 -11.90 0.72
CA LEU A 228 4.31 -12.74 -0.40
C LEU A 228 5.17 -12.56 -1.66
N CYS A 229 5.83 -11.41 -1.86
CA CYS A 229 6.69 -11.17 -3.02
C CYS A 229 7.80 -12.22 -3.21
N PRO A 230 8.42 -12.82 -2.16
CA PRO A 230 9.38 -13.90 -2.32
C PRO A 230 8.85 -15.18 -2.97
N ASP A 231 7.53 -15.31 -3.14
CA ASP A 231 6.91 -16.45 -3.80
C ASP A 231 7.00 -16.35 -5.33
N TYR A 232 7.85 -17.16 -5.95
CA TYR A 232 8.06 -17.15 -7.40
C TYR A 232 6.81 -17.57 -8.19
N SER A 233 5.85 -18.29 -7.58
CA SER A 233 4.57 -18.56 -8.24
C SER A 233 3.73 -17.29 -8.41
N ILE A 234 3.89 -16.31 -7.52
CA ILE A 234 3.27 -14.98 -7.65
C ILE A 234 4.00 -14.18 -8.72
N LEU A 235 5.34 -14.15 -8.71
CA LEU A 235 6.13 -13.43 -9.73
C LEU A 235 5.80 -13.92 -11.15
N LYS A 236 5.58 -15.23 -11.32
CA LYS A 236 5.12 -15.83 -12.56
C LYS A 236 3.77 -15.28 -13.04
N ILE A 237 2.81 -15.05 -12.13
CA ILE A 237 1.49 -14.47 -12.47
C ILE A 237 1.65 -13.09 -13.13
N PHE A 238 2.62 -12.31 -12.67
CA PHE A 238 2.96 -11.01 -13.26
C PHE A 238 3.89 -11.13 -14.49
N GLY A 239 4.16 -12.33 -14.98
CA GLY A 239 4.98 -12.57 -16.18
C GLY A 239 6.49 -12.56 -15.93
N PHE A 240 6.94 -12.68 -14.67
CA PHE A 240 8.36 -12.72 -14.32
C PHE A 240 8.82 -14.15 -14.03
N GLY A 241 9.65 -14.69 -14.91
CA GLY A 241 10.13 -16.07 -14.81
C GLY A 241 9.03 -17.11 -15.07
N ASP A 242 9.32 -18.37 -14.73
CA ASP A 242 8.42 -19.51 -14.94
C ASP A 242 7.89 -20.12 -13.62
N GLY A 243 8.24 -19.50 -12.49
CA GLY A 243 7.93 -19.94 -11.14
C GLY A 243 9.06 -20.73 -10.45
N SER A 244 10.17 -21.01 -11.14
CA SER A 244 11.36 -21.58 -10.51
C SER A 244 12.08 -20.56 -9.62
N GLU A 245 12.62 -21.02 -8.50
CA GLU A 245 13.36 -20.18 -7.56
C GLU A 245 14.79 -19.95 -8.09
N ASP A 246 15.05 -18.73 -8.56
CA ASP A 246 16.39 -18.26 -8.91
C ASP A 246 16.56 -16.79 -8.50
N ILE A 247 17.25 -16.57 -7.37
CA ILE A 247 17.47 -15.23 -6.83
C ILE A 247 18.34 -14.36 -7.72
N ASN A 248 19.12 -14.94 -8.63
CA ASN A 248 19.97 -14.20 -9.57
C ASN A 248 19.37 -14.11 -10.99
N GLY A 249 18.20 -14.72 -11.20
CA GLY A 249 17.47 -14.66 -12.46
C GLY A 249 16.56 -13.44 -12.54
N LYS A 250 15.85 -13.30 -13.66
CA LYS A 250 14.95 -12.16 -13.94
C LYS A 250 13.88 -11.95 -12.86
N ALA A 251 13.28 -13.03 -12.36
CA ALA A 251 12.30 -12.94 -11.27
C ALA A 251 12.98 -12.56 -9.95
N GLY A 252 14.18 -13.08 -9.69
CA GLY A 252 15.01 -12.69 -8.56
C GLY A 252 15.39 -11.21 -8.56
N ASP A 253 15.61 -10.59 -9.72
CA ASP A 253 15.86 -9.14 -9.86
C ASP A 253 14.63 -8.31 -9.47
N VAL A 254 13.44 -8.70 -9.93
CA VAL A 254 12.18 -8.05 -9.50
C VAL A 254 12.00 -8.18 -7.99
N LEU A 255 12.19 -9.37 -7.42
CA LEU A 255 12.13 -9.61 -5.98
C LEU A 255 13.13 -8.75 -5.20
N TYR A 256 14.38 -8.69 -5.66
CA TYR A 256 15.41 -7.88 -5.04
C TYR A 256 15.01 -6.40 -5.02
N ILE A 257 14.50 -5.87 -6.13
CA ILE A 257 14.09 -4.47 -6.23
C ILE A 257 12.81 -4.17 -5.45
N CYS A 258 11.91 -5.13 -5.23
CA CYS A 258 10.80 -4.96 -4.28
C CYS A 258 11.31 -4.62 -2.87
N TYR A 259 12.27 -5.40 -2.36
CA TYR A 259 12.84 -5.17 -1.02
C TYR A 259 13.73 -3.91 -0.96
N LEU A 260 14.58 -3.69 -1.97
CA LEU A 260 15.45 -2.52 -2.02
C LEU A 260 14.64 -1.22 -2.13
N SER A 261 13.54 -1.22 -2.90
CA SER A 261 12.64 -0.07 -3.02
C SER A 261 11.92 0.23 -1.70
N MET A 262 11.50 -0.79 -0.95
CA MET A 262 10.92 -0.63 0.38
C MET A 262 11.92 0.00 1.36
N ALA A 263 13.16 -0.51 1.41
CA ALA A 263 14.22 0.07 2.24
C ALA A 263 14.51 1.53 1.87
N ARG A 264 14.61 1.83 0.57
CA ARG A 264 14.83 3.19 0.05
C ARG A 264 13.68 4.12 0.39
N ALA A 265 12.45 3.66 0.26
CA ALA A 265 11.29 4.45 0.64
C ALA A 265 11.25 4.70 2.15
N GLY A 266 11.72 3.76 2.97
CA GLY A 266 11.89 3.96 4.42
C GLY A 266 12.87 5.06 4.77
N ILE A 267 14.03 5.15 4.11
CA ILE A 267 14.96 6.29 4.31
C ILE A 267 14.32 7.60 3.85
N ALA A 268 13.76 7.60 2.63
CA ALA A 268 13.13 8.78 2.04
C ALA A 268 11.93 9.27 2.87
N ALA A 269 11.34 8.41 3.71
CA ALA A 269 10.25 8.77 4.59
C ALA A 269 10.58 9.91 5.55
N LEU A 270 11.85 10.06 5.95
CA LEU A 270 12.29 11.11 6.87
C LEU A 270 12.01 12.52 6.36
N GLN A 271 11.80 12.69 5.04
CA GLN A 271 11.29 13.93 4.46
C GLN A 271 9.93 14.35 5.05
N PHE A 272 9.11 13.37 5.42
CA PHE A 272 7.75 13.53 5.93
C PHE A 272 7.67 13.48 7.45
N TRP A 273 8.80 13.39 8.16
CA TRP A 273 8.85 13.50 9.61
C TRP A 273 9.24 14.92 10.01
N ASP A 274 8.45 15.53 10.89
CA ASP A 274 8.71 16.87 11.42
C ASP A 274 9.50 16.80 12.74
N PRO A 275 10.74 17.34 12.81
CA PRO A 275 11.56 17.26 14.01
C PRO A 275 11.03 18.05 15.20
N ASN A 276 10.26 19.11 14.96
CA ASN A 276 9.76 19.97 16.02
C ASN A 276 8.60 19.32 16.77
N SER A 277 7.59 18.81 16.05
CA SER A 277 6.44 18.12 16.63
C SER A 277 6.68 16.63 16.85
N ARG A 278 7.76 16.06 16.28
CA ARG A 278 8.07 14.62 16.24
C ARG A 278 6.95 13.78 15.64
N LYS A 279 6.25 14.32 14.65
CA LYS A 279 5.11 13.68 13.98
C LYS A 279 5.42 13.34 12.53
N TRP A 280 4.82 12.24 12.07
CA TRP A 280 4.79 11.87 10.66
C TRP A 280 3.65 12.58 9.93
N GLY A 281 3.95 13.12 8.76
CA GLY A 281 3.01 13.85 7.91
C GLY A 281 2.43 13.03 6.75
N GLN A 282 2.81 11.76 6.58
CA GLN A 282 2.32 10.89 5.50
C GLN A 282 2.32 9.41 5.92
N ALA A 283 1.14 8.79 5.93
CA ALA A 283 0.87 7.43 6.42
C ALA A 283 1.77 6.34 5.78
N HIS A 284 1.74 6.17 4.46
CA HIS A 284 2.58 5.17 3.77
C HIS A 284 4.09 5.31 4.06
N MET A 285 4.59 6.52 4.28
CA MET A 285 6.01 6.79 4.46
C MET A 285 6.41 6.44 5.89
N GLN A 286 5.57 6.76 6.88
CA GLN A 286 5.72 6.23 8.24
C GLN A 286 5.71 4.70 8.25
N ALA A 287 4.78 4.08 7.52
CA ALA A 287 4.73 2.63 7.34
C ALA A 287 6.02 2.04 6.72
N ARG A 288 6.52 2.65 5.63
CA ARG A 288 7.76 2.24 4.95
C ARG A 288 8.99 2.43 5.83
N PHE A 289 9.03 3.47 6.67
CA PHE A 289 10.08 3.63 7.67
C PHE A 289 10.03 2.48 8.68
N ALA A 290 8.85 2.11 9.18
CA ALA A 290 8.68 0.96 10.07
C ALA A 290 9.20 -0.35 9.44
N ILE A 291 8.87 -0.61 8.17
CA ILE A 291 9.32 -1.83 7.47
C ILE A 291 10.84 -1.80 7.21
N MET A 292 11.42 -0.65 6.89
CA MET A 292 12.88 -0.51 6.82
C MET A 292 13.53 -0.81 8.18
N GLN A 293 12.96 -0.35 9.28
CA GLN A 293 13.45 -0.69 10.62
C GLN A 293 13.37 -2.20 10.89
N VAL A 294 12.34 -2.91 10.39
CA VAL A 294 12.29 -4.38 10.41
C VAL A 294 13.47 -4.99 9.65
N PHE A 295 13.79 -4.49 8.45
CA PHE A 295 14.92 -4.99 7.65
C PHE A 295 16.25 -4.77 8.36
N LEU A 296 16.47 -3.58 8.93
CA LEU A 296 17.70 -3.25 9.66
C LEU A 296 17.85 -4.11 10.94
N ARG A 297 16.75 -4.51 11.56
CA ARG A 297 16.72 -5.36 12.77
C ARG A 297 16.72 -6.86 12.47
N ALA A 298 16.61 -7.28 11.20
CA ALA A 298 16.57 -8.69 10.82
C ALA A 298 17.89 -9.44 11.08
N GLY A 299 18.99 -8.71 11.30
CA GLY A 299 20.31 -9.27 11.64
C GLY A 299 21.06 -9.84 10.43
N ALA A 300 22.21 -10.45 10.72
CA ALA A 300 23.11 -11.11 9.75
C ALA A 300 23.45 -10.26 8.51
N ASP A 301 23.59 -8.94 8.68
CA ASP A 301 23.87 -7.99 7.60
C ASP A 301 22.89 -8.09 6.42
N PHE A 302 21.62 -8.46 6.68
CA PHE A 302 20.59 -8.52 5.64
C PHE A 302 20.36 -7.16 4.97
N CYS A 303 20.20 -6.12 5.79
CA CYS A 303 20.01 -4.74 5.34
C CYS A 303 20.81 -3.83 6.26
N THR A 304 21.64 -2.95 5.69
CA THR A 304 22.46 -1.99 6.43
C THR A 304 22.49 -0.64 5.73
N LEU A 305 22.79 0.40 6.50
CA LEU A 305 23.03 1.74 6.00
C LEU A 305 24.54 1.99 6.03
N THR A 306 25.15 2.16 4.86
CA THR A 306 26.60 2.28 4.71
C THR A 306 26.97 3.69 4.28
N HIS A 307 28.06 4.22 4.84
CA HIS A 307 28.64 5.52 4.53
C HIS A 307 30.13 5.48 4.85
N SER A 308 30.97 6.23 4.13
CA SER A 308 32.42 6.18 4.34
C SER A 308 32.88 7.01 5.55
N ASN A 309 32.12 8.03 5.93
CA ASN A 309 32.46 8.97 7.00
C ASN A 309 31.30 9.11 8.01
N PRO A 310 31.48 8.87 9.31
CA PRO A 310 30.41 9.02 10.31
C PRO A 310 29.95 10.48 10.52
N ASN A 311 30.73 11.47 10.07
CA ASN A 311 30.39 12.88 10.17
C ASN A 311 29.84 13.47 8.86
N ASP A 312 29.91 12.73 7.75
CA ASP A 312 29.43 13.15 6.44
C ASP A 312 28.68 12.00 5.78
N LEU A 313 27.37 12.13 5.68
CA LEU A 313 26.48 11.12 5.12
C LEU A 313 26.15 11.36 3.64
N SER A 314 26.88 12.23 2.93
CA SER A 314 26.64 12.52 1.52
C SER A 314 26.71 11.29 0.60
N ASP A 315 27.47 10.28 1.01
CA ASP A 315 27.59 8.99 0.34
C ASP A 315 26.73 7.87 0.97
N LEU A 316 25.79 8.19 1.86
CA LEU A 316 24.92 7.21 2.51
C LEU A 316 24.19 6.35 1.47
N ARG A 317 24.32 5.02 1.57
CA ARG A 317 23.65 4.04 0.72
C ARG A 317 23.00 2.92 1.53
N ILE A 318 22.02 2.28 0.91
CA ILE A 318 21.43 1.04 1.41
C ILE A 318 22.21 -0.13 0.82
N THR A 319 22.65 -1.03 1.69
CA THR A 319 23.18 -2.34 1.29
C THR A 319 22.17 -3.40 1.69
N LEU A 320 21.64 -4.13 0.72
CA LEU A 320 20.68 -5.22 0.93
C LEU A 320 21.21 -6.50 0.28
N ASP A 321 21.30 -7.57 1.05
CA ASP A 321 21.77 -8.87 0.59
C ASP A 321 20.60 -9.70 0.04
N ARG A 322 20.53 -9.79 -1.30
CA ARG A 322 19.46 -10.50 -2.00
C ARG A 322 19.34 -11.98 -1.60
N THR A 323 20.46 -12.62 -1.25
CA THR A 323 20.48 -14.05 -0.88
C THR A 323 19.85 -14.31 0.49
N LYS A 324 19.74 -13.27 1.32
CA LYS A 324 19.16 -13.32 2.67
C LYS A 324 17.69 -12.91 2.71
N ILE A 325 17.08 -12.54 1.58
CA ILE A 325 15.64 -12.26 1.51
C ILE A 325 14.81 -13.45 2.03
N PRO A 326 15.03 -14.70 1.59
CA PRO A 326 14.20 -15.83 2.07
C PRO A 326 14.49 -16.23 3.52
N THR A 327 15.72 -16.05 3.99
CA THR A 327 16.18 -16.59 5.28
C THR A 327 16.12 -15.61 6.44
N HIS A 328 16.21 -14.30 6.17
CA HIS A 328 16.21 -13.25 7.19
C HIS A 328 15.13 -12.21 6.92
N GLY A 329 15.05 -11.71 5.69
CA GLY A 329 14.10 -10.67 5.30
C GLY A 329 12.64 -11.11 5.48
N LYS A 330 12.21 -12.16 4.77
CA LYS A 330 10.84 -12.68 4.84
C LYS A 330 10.47 -13.13 6.26
N PRO A 331 11.27 -13.91 6.99
CA PRO A 331 10.92 -14.28 8.37
C PRO A 331 10.74 -13.08 9.31
N ALA A 332 11.57 -12.04 9.18
CA ALA A 332 11.43 -10.82 9.98
C ALA A 332 10.14 -10.06 9.64
N VAL A 333 9.82 -9.94 8.35
CA VAL A 333 8.54 -9.36 7.87
C VAL A 333 7.36 -10.16 8.37
N ASP A 334 7.40 -11.49 8.26
CA ASP A 334 6.30 -12.38 8.67
C ASP A 334 6.00 -12.22 10.18
N ALA A 335 7.04 -12.18 11.01
CA ALA A 335 6.90 -11.98 12.45
C ALA A 335 6.33 -10.60 12.80
N PHE A 336 6.75 -9.55 12.07
CA PHE A 336 6.23 -8.20 12.23
C PHE A 336 4.76 -8.10 11.80
N LEU A 337 4.44 -8.64 10.62
CA LEU A 337 3.11 -8.68 10.04
C LEU A 337 2.11 -9.46 10.91
N GLN A 338 2.52 -10.60 11.47
CA GLN A 338 1.68 -11.38 12.40
C GLN A 338 1.22 -10.51 13.59
N LYS A 339 2.15 -9.75 14.19
CA LYS A 339 1.82 -8.84 15.30
C LYS A 339 0.90 -7.72 14.86
N LEU A 340 1.22 -7.07 13.73
CA LEU A 340 0.38 -6.00 13.18
C LEU A 340 -1.07 -6.46 13.03
N HIS A 341 -1.24 -7.60 12.36
CA HIS A 341 -2.55 -8.16 12.06
C HIS A 341 -3.31 -8.60 13.32
N VAL A 342 -2.64 -9.30 14.24
CA VAL A 342 -3.29 -9.80 15.46
C VAL A 342 -3.80 -8.66 16.33
N PHE A 343 -3.01 -7.61 16.58
CA PHE A 343 -3.48 -6.49 17.39
C PHE A 343 -4.62 -5.72 16.73
N LYS A 344 -4.59 -5.59 15.39
CA LYS A 344 -5.71 -5.07 14.61
C LYS A 344 -6.96 -5.93 14.78
N ALA A 345 -6.84 -7.24 14.62
CA ALA A 345 -7.96 -8.17 14.67
C ALA A 345 -8.64 -8.21 16.04
N THR A 346 -7.88 -8.04 17.12
CA THR A 346 -8.38 -8.11 18.52
C THR A 346 -8.71 -6.74 19.12
N ALA A 347 -8.74 -5.66 18.34
CA ALA A 347 -8.93 -4.30 18.85
C ALA A 347 -7.95 -3.90 19.99
N ASP A 348 -6.73 -4.44 19.99
CA ASP A 348 -5.74 -4.19 21.05
C ASP A 348 -4.90 -2.94 20.74
N LEU A 349 -5.52 -1.78 20.94
CA LEU A 349 -4.89 -0.49 20.69
C LEU A 349 -3.62 -0.29 21.52
N ALA A 350 -3.62 -0.73 22.78
CA ALA A 350 -2.50 -0.49 23.69
C ALA A 350 -1.23 -1.22 23.21
N ALA A 351 -1.34 -2.52 22.92
CA ALA A 351 -0.22 -3.29 22.39
C ALA A 351 0.17 -2.83 20.98
N ALA A 352 -0.80 -2.55 20.11
CA ALA A 352 -0.56 -2.02 18.77
C ALA A 352 0.23 -0.72 18.80
N LYS A 353 -0.17 0.22 19.68
CA LYS A 353 0.47 1.53 19.78
C LYS A 353 1.91 1.41 20.26
N GLN A 354 2.15 0.68 21.35
CA GLN A 354 3.50 0.47 21.86
C GLN A 354 4.41 -0.18 20.81
N PHE A 355 3.90 -1.20 20.12
CA PHE A 355 4.63 -1.91 19.08
C PHE A 355 4.93 -1.02 17.88
N TYR A 356 3.93 -0.31 17.35
CA TYR A 356 4.09 0.47 16.13
C TYR A 356 4.91 1.75 16.34
N GLU A 357 4.79 2.38 17.50
CA GLU A 357 5.62 3.53 17.87
C GLU A 357 7.11 3.15 18.00
N ASP A 358 7.44 1.93 18.45
CA ASP A 358 8.83 1.44 18.49
C ASP A 358 9.48 1.32 17.09
N TYR A 359 8.73 0.84 16.09
CA TYR A 359 9.22 0.73 14.72
C TYR A 359 9.14 2.06 13.95
N THR A 360 8.28 2.99 14.37
CA THR A 360 8.16 4.31 13.72
C THR A 360 8.89 5.42 14.47
N HIS A 361 9.61 5.08 15.55
CA HIS A 361 10.44 6.01 16.31
C HIS A 361 11.64 6.47 15.49
N VAL A 362 11.78 7.79 15.36
CA VAL A 362 12.96 8.43 14.78
C VAL A 362 13.89 8.84 15.92
N ASP A 363 15.00 8.11 16.06
CA ASP A 363 16.04 8.40 17.05
C ASP A 363 16.89 9.63 16.65
N GLU A 364 17.85 10.01 17.50
CA GLU A 364 18.70 11.18 17.25
C GLU A 364 19.57 11.03 16.00
N TRP A 365 20.04 9.81 15.68
CA TRP A 365 20.88 9.60 14.50
C TRP A 365 20.07 9.80 13.22
N PHE A 366 18.88 9.20 13.12
CA PHE A 366 17.99 9.45 11.99
C PHE A 366 17.54 10.92 11.91
N ALA A 367 17.19 11.53 13.04
CA ALA A 367 16.69 12.91 13.08
C ALA A 367 17.76 13.95 12.72
N GLN A 368 18.98 13.81 13.27
CA GLN A 368 20.03 14.84 13.19
C GLN A 368 21.08 14.58 12.12
N LYS A 369 21.26 13.33 11.68
CA LYS A 369 22.28 12.96 10.68
C LYS A 369 21.65 12.56 9.36
N VAL A 370 20.76 11.57 9.35
CA VAL A 370 20.20 11.03 8.11
C VAL A 370 19.18 11.97 7.47
N ARG A 371 18.24 12.51 8.26
CA ARG A 371 17.17 13.37 7.72
C ARG A 371 17.69 14.60 6.98
N PRO A 372 18.67 15.38 7.47
CA PRO A 372 19.23 16.50 6.71
C PRO A 372 19.72 16.09 5.32
N GLU A 373 20.34 14.91 5.21
CA GLU A 373 20.80 14.36 3.94
C GLU A 373 19.64 13.92 3.04
N VAL A 374 18.59 13.33 3.62
CA VAL A 374 17.33 13.04 2.90
C VAL A 374 16.70 14.29 2.32
N ILE A 375 16.64 15.38 3.08
CA ILE A 375 16.13 16.66 2.59
C ILE A 375 17.03 17.23 1.49
N ARG A 376 18.36 17.14 1.64
CA ARG A 376 19.33 17.62 0.65
C ARG A 376 19.20 16.90 -0.70
N GLN A 377 18.93 15.59 -0.69
CA GLN A 377 18.75 14.78 -1.89
C GLN A 377 17.29 14.65 -2.34
N ALA A 378 16.33 15.29 -1.65
CA ALA A 378 14.91 15.15 -1.95
C ALA A 378 14.59 15.70 -3.34
N LYS A 379 13.90 14.88 -4.15
CA LYS A 379 13.38 15.31 -5.45
C LYS A 379 11.94 15.82 -5.29
N PRO A 380 11.54 16.87 -6.03
CA PRO A 380 10.15 17.30 -6.06
C PRO A 380 9.21 16.15 -6.47
N ARG A 381 7.98 16.15 -5.93
CA ARG A 381 6.96 15.20 -6.38
C ARG A 381 6.56 15.49 -7.82
N LYS A 382 6.28 14.43 -8.57
CA LYS A 382 5.66 14.54 -9.89
C LYS A 382 4.28 15.15 -9.76
N VAL A 383 3.89 15.90 -10.78
CA VAL A 383 2.53 16.41 -10.98
C VAL A 383 2.02 15.89 -12.32
N PHE A 384 0.74 15.54 -12.35
CA PHE A 384 0.08 15.03 -13.56
C PHE A 384 -0.71 16.16 -14.21
N VAL A 385 -0.39 16.45 -15.47
CA VAL A 385 -1.24 17.30 -16.31
C VAL A 385 -2.36 16.42 -16.83
N GLN A 386 -3.59 16.68 -16.36
CA GLN A 386 -4.76 15.85 -16.68
C GLN A 386 -5.51 16.44 -17.88
N ALA A 387 -6.03 15.57 -18.74
CA ALA A 387 -6.87 15.97 -19.87
C ALA A 387 -8.24 16.51 -19.41
N ASN A 388 -8.93 17.24 -20.29
CA ASN A 388 -10.34 17.60 -20.13
C ASN A 388 -11.17 16.95 -21.24
N THR A 389 -12.47 16.79 -21.00
CA THR A 389 -13.42 16.31 -22.00
C THR A 389 -14.53 17.33 -22.25
N PHE A 390 -14.81 17.62 -23.51
CA PHE A 390 -15.84 18.58 -23.93
C PHE A 390 -16.90 17.89 -24.78
N VAL A 391 -18.17 18.18 -24.53
CA VAL A 391 -19.24 17.77 -25.44
C VAL A 391 -19.13 18.65 -26.69
N LYS A 392 -19.14 18.03 -27.87
CA LYS A 392 -19.06 18.76 -29.14
C LYS A 392 -20.30 19.65 -29.34
N GLU A 393 -20.15 20.75 -30.08
CA GLU A 393 -21.24 21.70 -30.33
C GLU A 393 -22.47 21.07 -31.03
N ASP A 394 -22.24 20.03 -31.85
CA ASP A 394 -23.29 19.25 -32.52
C ASP A 394 -24.04 18.29 -31.57
N GLY A 395 -23.58 18.14 -30.32
CA GLY A 395 -24.10 17.18 -29.35
C GLY A 395 -23.77 15.71 -29.66
N GLU A 396 -23.07 15.44 -30.77
CA GLU A 396 -22.74 14.10 -31.24
C GLU A 396 -21.28 13.74 -30.93
N GLY A 397 -21.01 13.65 -29.62
CA GLY A 397 -19.80 13.03 -29.10
C GLY A 397 -19.02 13.90 -28.13
N VAL A 398 -17.86 13.37 -27.74
CA VAL A 398 -16.96 13.97 -26.75
C VAL A 398 -15.60 14.16 -27.38
N GLU A 399 -15.04 15.36 -27.25
CA GLU A 399 -13.65 15.68 -27.56
C GLU A 399 -12.80 15.43 -26.31
N LEU A 400 -11.71 14.69 -26.45
CA LEU A 400 -10.65 14.61 -25.46
C LEU A 400 -9.60 15.66 -25.79
N ARG A 401 -9.31 16.55 -24.84
CA ARG A 401 -8.26 17.56 -24.97
C ARG A 401 -7.13 17.27 -24.00
N GLU A 402 -5.99 16.90 -24.57
CA GLU A 402 -4.74 16.74 -23.84
C GLU A 402 -3.94 18.04 -23.83
N TYR A 403 -3.13 18.22 -22.79
CA TYR A 403 -2.28 19.39 -22.63
C TYR A 403 -0.82 18.96 -22.50
N GLU A 404 0.09 19.83 -22.88
CA GLU A 404 1.52 19.57 -22.76
C GLU A 404 1.92 19.36 -21.29
N ALA A 405 2.89 18.47 -21.03
CA ALA A 405 3.48 18.25 -19.72
C ALA A 405 4.45 19.40 -19.34
N SER A 406 3.95 20.62 -19.34
CA SER A 406 4.65 21.87 -19.04
C SER A 406 3.90 22.69 -17.98
N PRO A 407 4.55 23.67 -17.33
CA PRO A 407 3.85 24.61 -16.44
C PRO A 407 2.66 25.30 -17.13
N GLU A 408 2.82 25.69 -18.39
CA GLU A 408 1.79 26.33 -19.21
C GLU A 408 0.63 25.37 -19.49
N GLY A 409 0.93 24.13 -19.89
CA GLY A 409 -0.09 23.10 -20.13
C GLY A 409 -0.85 22.73 -18.84
N MET A 410 -0.16 22.67 -17.70
CA MET A 410 -0.79 22.51 -16.39
C MET A 410 -1.78 23.66 -16.12
N ILE A 411 -1.38 24.92 -16.27
CA ILE A 411 -2.27 26.07 -16.05
C ILE A 411 -3.45 26.02 -17.00
N GLN A 412 -3.22 25.79 -18.30
CA GLN A 412 -4.27 25.75 -19.32
C GLN A 412 -5.30 24.65 -19.01
N SER A 413 -4.85 23.47 -18.57
CA SER A 413 -5.74 22.37 -18.20
C SER A 413 -6.74 22.73 -17.11
N PHE A 414 -6.35 23.59 -16.16
CA PHE A 414 -7.22 24.09 -15.11
C PHE A 414 -8.08 25.27 -15.56
N VAL A 415 -7.55 26.18 -16.38
CA VAL A 415 -8.31 27.31 -16.93
C VAL A 415 -9.51 26.82 -17.75
N GLU A 416 -9.32 25.79 -18.56
CA GLU A 416 -10.38 25.20 -19.39
C GLU A 416 -11.22 24.15 -18.64
N ARG A 417 -10.92 23.88 -17.36
CA ARG A 417 -11.72 22.99 -16.51
C ARG A 417 -12.76 23.83 -15.79
N GLU A 418 -13.88 24.06 -16.46
CA GLU A 418 -14.99 24.80 -15.88
C GLU A 418 -15.50 24.08 -14.62
N TYR A 419 -15.60 24.80 -13.50
CA TYR A 419 -16.25 24.31 -12.30
C TYR A 419 -17.76 24.27 -12.56
N ILE A 420 -18.35 23.07 -12.49
CA ILE A 420 -19.81 22.89 -12.45
C ILE A 420 -20.30 23.05 -11.02
#